data_AF-A0A2E6LIR4-F1
#
_entry.id   AF-A0A2E6LIR4-F1
#
_cell.length_a   1.000
_cell.length_b   1.000
_cell.length_c   1.000
_cell.angle_alpha   90.00
_cell.angle_beta   90.00
_cell.angle_gamma   90.00
#
_symmetry.space_group_name_H-M   'P 1'
#
loop_
_entity.id
_entity.type
_entity.pdbx_description
1 polymer ?
#
loop_
_entity_poly.entity_id
_entity_poly.type
_entity_poly.pdbx_seq_one_letter_code
_entity_poly.pdbx_strand_id
1 'polypeptide(L)'
;MKKVFSIPLLIIGYTMIVLGIRWMIVDEPWMLDQVANEERLNMTFDQLFSYEINNTLPDYLKQIYRFFGLWVTIIGLFITSLSRENISKDSIIRIIILICVGIMCYSGLILVHIWIPSSPFLYLAYGMILLHLVSVYGHINFNKKT
;
A
#
# COMPACT_ATOMS: atom_id res chain seq x y z
N MET A 1 26.05 1.21 0.67
CA MET A 1 24.83 1.81 1.28
C MET A 1 23.74 2.20 0.28
N LYS A 2 24.03 2.57 -0.97
CA LYS A 2 23.02 2.89 -2.00
C LYS A 2 21.94 1.80 -2.18
N LYS A 3 22.35 0.54 -2.32
CA LYS A 3 21.44 -0.61 -2.40
C LYS A 3 20.55 -0.78 -1.15
N VAL A 4 21.11 -0.54 0.04
CA VAL A 4 20.37 -0.61 1.32
C VAL A 4 19.29 0.47 1.38
N PHE A 5 19.52 1.63 0.77
CA PHE A 5 18.49 2.65 0.60
C PHE A 5 17.43 2.24 -0.43
N SER A 6 17.86 1.84 -1.63
CA SER A 6 16.97 1.67 -2.79
C SER A 6 16.15 0.38 -2.77
N ILE A 7 16.75 -0.76 -2.41
CA ILE A 7 16.09 -2.08 -2.51
C ILE A 7 14.81 -2.16 -1.66
N PRO A 8 14.78 -1.73 -0.39
CA PRO A 8 13.55 -1.82 0.39
C PRO A 8 12.43 -0.95 -0.18
N LEU A 9 12.73 0.27 -0.64
CA LEU A 9 11.73 1.13 -1.32
C LEU A 9 11.25 0.52 -2.63
N LEU A 10 12.13 -0.10 -3.41
CA LEU A 10 11.73 -0.82 -4.64
C LEU A 10 10.77 -1.97 -4.31
N ILE A 11 11.04 -2.74 -3.24
CA ILE A 11 10.14 -3.81 -2.79
C ILE A 11 8.77 -3.23 -2.40
N ILE A 12 8.72 -2.14 -1.64
CA ILE A 12 7.46 -1.45 -1.29
C ILE A 12 6.73 -1.02 -2.57
N GLY A 13 7.43 -0.37 -3.51
CA GLY A 13 6.84 0.13 -4.74
C GLY A 13 6.28 -0.98 -5.64
N TYR A 14 7.02 -2.08 -5.84
CA TYR A 14 6.52 -3.23 -6.59
C TYR A 14 5.34 -3.90 -5.91
N THR A 15 5.35 -3.99 -4.59
CA THR A 15 4.21 -4.51 -3.81
C THR A 15 2.96 -3.68 -4.05
N MET A 16 3.08 -2.33 -4.01
CA MET A 16 1.97 -1.42 -4.32
C MET A 16 1.47 -1.61 -5.76
N ILE A 17 2.35 -1.73 -6.75
CA ILE A 17 1.96 -1.98 -8.15
C ILE A 17 1.14 -3.28 -8.26
N VAL A 18 1.61 -4.37 -7.67
CA VAL A 18 0.93 -5.67 -7.74
C VAL A 18 -0.44 -5.61 -7.06
N LEU A 19 -0.53 -5.03 -5.87
CA LEU A 19 -1.79 -4.89 -5.14
C LEU A 19 -2.78 -3.97 -5.86
N GLY A 20 -2.29 -2.83 -6.37
CA GLY A 20 -3.10 -1.89 -7.13
C GLY A 20 -3.68 -2.51 -8.39
N ILE A 21 -2.87 -3.25 -9.16
CA ILE A 21 -3.32 -3.99 -10.34
C ILE A 21 -4.34 -5.07 -9.95
N ARG A 22 -4.10 -5.81 -8.86
CA ARG A 22 -5.04 -6.84 -8.38
C ARG A 22 -6.42 -6.26 -8.09
N TRP A 23 -6.51 -5.11 -7.41
CA TRP A 23 -7.79 -4.41 -7.16
C TRP A 23 -8.49 -3.94 -8.44
N MET A 24 -7.74 -3.69 -9.52
CA MET A 24 -8.33 -3.27 -10.79
C MET A 24 -8.96 -4.43 -11.59
N ILE A 25 -8.38 -5.63 -11.50
CA ILE A 25 -8.71 -6.74 -12.40
C ILE A 25 -9.61 -7.83 -11.79
N VAL A 26 -9.63 -7.97 -10.46
CA VAL A 26 -10.49 -8.97 -9.79
C VAL A 26 -11.95 -8.55 -9.94
N ASP A 27 -12.85 -9.53 -10.14
CA ASP A 27 -14.27 -9.28 -10.38
C ASP A 27 -14.96 -8.63 -9.17
N GLU A 28 -14.66 -9.11 -7.96
CA GLU A 28 -15.20 -8.63 -6.70
C GLU A 28 -14.07 -8.13 -5.78
N PRO A 29 -13.49 -6.96 -6.06
CA PRO A 29 -12.28 -6.51 -5.36
C PRO A 29 -12.48 -6.26 -3.85
N TRP A 30 -13.72 -6.01 -3.41
CA TRP A 30 -14.07 -5.87 -1.98
C TRP A 30 -13.95 -7.19 -1.20
N MET A 31 -13.96 -8.33 -1.89
CA MET A 31 -13.82 -9.66 -1.28
C MET A 31 -12.36 -9.99 -0.92
N LEU A 32 -11.40 -9.20 -1.39
CA LEU A 32 -9.98 -9.38 -1.05
C LEU A 32 -9.69 -9.19 0.45
N ASP A 33 -10.55 -8.44 1.14
CA ASP A 33 -10.55 -8.22 2.58
C ASP A 33 -11.89 -8.62 3.21
N GLN A 34 -12.54 -9.67 2.69
CA GLN A 34 -13.90 -10.06 3.07
C GLN A 34 -14.10 -10.10 4.60
N VAL A 35 -13.26 -10.85 5.31
CA VAL A 35 -13.41 -11.05 6.76
C VAL A 35 -13.44 -9.72 7.51
N ALA A 36 -12.48 -8.84 7.26
CA ALA A 36 -12.38 -7.55 7.95
C ALA A 36 -13.53 -6.60 7.54
N ASN A 37 -13.94 -6.64 6.27
CA ASN A 37 -15.04 -5.83 5.78
C ASN A 37 -16.39 -6.28 6.37
N GLU A 38 -16.66 -7.58 6.43
CA GLU A 38 -17.91 -8.13 7.00
C GLU A 38 -17.98 -7.92 8.51
N GLU A 39 -16.86 -8.07 9.23
CA GLU A 39 -16.76 -7.68 10.64
C GLU A 39 -17.12 -6.21 10.84
N ARG A 40 -16.65 -5.32 9.96
CA ARG A 40 -16.94 -3.88 10.03
C ARG A 40 -18.40 -3.57 9.69
N LEU A 41 -18.98 -4.29 8.74
CA LEU A 41 -20.39 -4.17 8.34
C LEU A 41 -21.35 -4.77 9.37
N ASN A 42 -20.85 -5.66 10.24
CA ASN A 42 -21.65 -6.48 11.14
C ASN A 42 -22.73 -7.30 10.40
N MET A 43 -22.42 -7.73 9.17
CA MET A 43 -23.21 -8.62 8.32
C MET A 43 -22.36 -9.13 7.16
N THR A 44 -22.77 -10.22 6.52
CA THR A 44 -22.08 -10.74 5.33
C THR A 44 -22.41 -9.93 4.09
N PHE A 45 -21.55 -9.99 3.06
CA PHE A 45 -21.86 -9.38 1.77
C PHE A 45 -23.10 -10.01 1.12
N ASP A 46 -23.31 -11.32 1.26
CA ASP A 46 -24.52 -12.00 0.78
C ASP A 46 -25.79 -11.40 1.41
N GLN A 47 -25.78 -11.15 2.71
CA GLN A 47 -26.88 -10.48 3.41
C GLN A 47 -27.04 -9.04 2.90
N LEU A 48 -25.95 -8.28 2.83
CA LEU A 48 -25.97 -6.88 2.39
C LEU A 48 -26.56 -6.73 0.97
N PHE A 49 -26.19 -7.61 0.05
CA PHE A 49 -26.64 -7.54 -1.35
C PHE A 49 -28.01 -8.18 -1.59
N SER A 50 -28.55 -8.93 -0.63
CA SER A 50 -29.91 -9.47 -0.70
C SER A 50 -31.01 -8.40 -0.60
N TYR A 51 -30.69 -7.23 -0.02
CA TYR A 51 -31.62 -6.13 0.09
C TYR A 51 -31.78 -5.40 -1.25
N GLU A 52 -33.02 -5.27 -1.75
CA GLU A 52 -33.34 -4.64 -3.04
C GLU A 52 -32.74 -3.22 -3.18
N ILE A 53 -32.74 -2.44 -2.09
CA ILE A 53 -32.16 -1.09 -2.04
C ILE A 53 -30.65 -1.06 -2.38
N ASN A 54 -29.95 -2.20 -2.23
CA ASN A 54 -28.52 -2.34 -2.48
C ASN A 54 -28.20 -3.01 -3.83
N ASN A 55 -29.18 -3.17 -4.73
CA ASN A 55 -28.98 -3.84 -6.02
C ASN A 55 -27.85 -3.24 -6.90
N THR A 56 -27.53 -1.95 -6.75
CA THR A 56 -26.43 -1.27 -7.47
C THR A 56 -25.12 -1.19 -6.67
N LEU A 57 -25.14 -1.61 -5.40
CA LEU A 57 -24.00 -1.48 -4.50
C LEU A 57 -22.77 -2.31 -4.95
N PRO A 58 -22.89 -3.56 -5.45
CA PRO A 58 -21.74 -4.30 -5.94
C PRO A 58 -20.99 -3.59 -7.08
N ASP A 59 -21.72 -2.98 -8.02
CA ASP A 59 -21.09 -2.23 -9.12
C ASP A 59 -20.44 -0.93 -8.64
N TYR A 60 -21.04 -0.26 -7.67
CA TYR A 60 -20.42 0.89 -6.99
C TYR A 60 -19.12 0.50 -6.28
N LEU A 61 -19.12 -0.60 -5.53
CA LEU A 61 -17.93 -1.12 -4.85
C LEU A 61 -16.85 -1.51 -5.87
N LYS A 62 -17.22 -2.20 -6.95
CA LYS A 62 -16.29 -2.51 -8.06
C LYS A 62 -15.62 -1.24 -8.59
N GLN A 63 -16.41 -0.20 -8.86
CA GLN A 63 -15.92 1.07 -9.38
C GLN A 63 -14.93 1.72 -8.40
N ILE A 64 -15.29 1.90 -7.13
CA ILE A 64 -14.44 2.63 -6.18
C ILE A 64 -13.13 1.89 -5.90
N TYR A 65 -13.15 0.56 -5.80
CA TYR A 65 -11.94 -0.25 -5.63
C TYR A 65 -11.03 -0.21 -6.86
N ARG A 66 -11.59 -0.13 -8.08
CA ARG A 66 -10.79 0.04 -9.30
C ARG A 66 -10.07 1.39 -9.33
N PHE A 67 -10.76 2.47 -8.95
CA PHE A 67 -10.13 3.79 -8.80
C PHE A 67 -9.04 3.76 -7.73
N PHE A 68 -9.31 3.11 -6.58
CA PHE A 68 -8.33 2.95 -5.53
C PHE A 68 -7.11 2.16 -6.00
N GLY A 69 -7.31 1.05 -6.72
CA GLY A 69 -6.26 0.24 -7.32
C GLY A 69 -5.39 1.02 -8.31
N LEU A 70 -5.99 1.88 -9.13
CA LEU A 70 -5.25 2.79 -10.02
C LEU A 70 -4.33 3.73 -9.23
N TRP A 71 -4.85 4.40 -8.20
CA TRP A 71 -4.06 5.31 -7.36
C TRP A 71 -2.91 4.59 -6.67
N VAL A 72 -3.16 3.40 -6.13
CA VAL A 72 -2.14 2.57 -5.47
C VAL A 72 -1.05 2.15 -6.48
N THR A 73 -1.44 1.81 -7.71
CA THR A 73 -0.49 1.50 -8.79
C THR A 73 0.39 2.70 -9.13
N ILE A 74 -0.21 3.89 -9.28
CA ILE A 74 0.50 5.14 -9.56
C ILE A 74 1.50 5.48 -8.44
N ILE A 75 1.10 5.32 -7.18
CA ILE A 75 2.00 5.51 -6.02
C ILE A 75 3.17 4.53 -6.11
N GLY A 76 2.92 3.26 -6.40
CA GLY A 76 3.98 2.27 -6.59
C GLY A 76 4.95 2.61 -7.73
N LEU A 77 4.43 3.14 -8.84
CA LEU A 77 5.26 3.64 -9.95
C LEU A 77 6.13 4.84 -9.54
N PHE A 78 5.61 5.78 -8.74
CA PHE A 78 6.41 6.89 -8.21
C PHE A 78 7.50 6.40 -7.27
N ILE A 79 7.17 5.52 -6.32
CA ILE A 79 8.13 4.96 -5.38
C ILE A 79 9.24 4.24 -6.14
N THR A 80 8.89 3.33 -7.06
CA THR A 80 9.89 2.56 -7.81
C THR A 80 10.78 3.47 -8.66
N SER A 81 10.20 4.45 -9.35
CA SER A 81 10.93 5.37 -10.22
C SER A 81 11.93 6.21 -9.44
N LEU A 82 11.50 6.87 -8.35
CA LEU A 82 12.33 7.75 -7.54
C LEU A 82 13.37 7.00 -6.69
N SER A 83 13.16 5.70 -6.44
CA SER A 83 14.11 4.86 -5.68
C SER A 83 15.30 4.37 -6.51
N ARG A 84 15.28 4.55 -7.85
CA ARG A 84 16.38 4.09 -8.73
C ARG A 84 17.69 4.77 -8.34
N GLU A 85 18.77 3.99 -8.30
CA GLU A 85 20.08 4.46 -7.83
C GLU A 85 20.59 5.73 -8.54
N ASN A 86 20.23 5.94 -9.81
CA ASN A 86 20.63 7.13 -10.55
C ASN A 86 19.91 8.39 -10.10
N ILE A 87 18.65 8.28 -9.69
CA ILE A 87 17.83 9.39 -9.19
C ILE A 87 18.14 9.63 -7.72
N SER A 88 18.23 8.56 -6.93
CA SER A 88 18.47 8.62 -5.48
C SER A 88 19.90 9.05 -5.10
N LYS A 89 20.75 9.48 -6.05
CA LYS A 89 22.04 10.14 -5.74
C LYS A 89 21.81 11.48 -5.07
N ASP A 90 20.74 12.18 -5.45
CA ASP A 90 20.33 13.44 -4.84
C ASP A 90 19.75 13.20 -3.44
N SER A 91 20.31 13.86 -2.42
CA SER A 91 19.86 13.73 -1.04
C SER A 91 18.47 14.29 -0.79
N ILE A 92 18.08 15.37 -1.50
CA ILE A 92 16.76 15.98 -1.38
C ILE A 92 15.70 14.98 -1.86
N ILE A 93 15.93 14.33 -3.01
CA ILE A 93 15.01 13.30 -3.51
C ILE A 93 14.88 12.14 -2.52
N ARG A 94 16.00 11.69 -1.93
CA ARG A 94 15.96 10.64 -0.90
C ARG A 94 15.13 11.03 0.32
N ILE A 95 15.24 12.28 0.79
CA ILE A 95 14.48 12.78 1.94
C ILE A 95 12.99 12.85 1.58
N ILE A 96 12.64 13.41 0.42
CA ILE A 96 11.26 13.51 -0.04
C ILE A 96 10.60 12.13 -0.10
N ILE A 97 11.24 11.16 -0.76
CA ILE A 97 10.65 9.81 -0.85
C ILE A 97 10.53 9.14 0.52
N LEU A 98 11.51 9.30 1.42
CA LEU A 98 11.41 8.77 2.78
C LEU A 98 10.25 9.39 3.57
N ILE A 99 10.01 10.69 3.42
CA ILE A 99 8.88 11.36 4.07
C ILE A 99 7.56 10.85 3.48
N CYS A 100 7.41 10.84 2.16
CA CYS A 100 6.17 10.40 1.51
C CYS A 100 5.84 8.93 1.82
N VAL A 101 6.82 8.03 1.66
CA VAL A 101 6.64 6.60 1.96
C VAL A 101 6.46 6.39 3.46
N GLY A 102 7.14 7.15 4.30
CA GLY A 102 6.96 7.11 5.75
C GLY A 102 5.51 7.45 6.11
N ILE A 103 5.03 8.64 5.73
CA ILE A 103 3.65 9.07 5.99
C ILE A 103 2.66 8.00 5.54
N MET A 104 2.82 7.46 4.32
CA MET A 104 1.99 6.38 3.81
C MET A 104 2.03 5.12 4.70
N CYS A 105 3.21 4.59 5.04
CA CYS A 105 3.32 3.36 5.81
C CYS A 105 2.82 3.51 7.26
N TYR A 106 3.19 4.60 7.95
CA TYR A 106 2.80 4.82 9.34
C TYR A 106 1.31 5.14 9.47
N SER A 107 0.76 5.99 8.59
CA SER A 107 -0.70 6.22 8.56
C SER A 107 -1.47 4.96 8.17
N GLY A 108 -0.97 4.19 7.20
CA GLY A 108 -1.54 2.91 6.81
C GLY A 108 -1.61 1.92 7.97
N LEU A 109 -0.53 1.77 8.75
CA LEU A 109 -0.53 0.91 9.93
C LEU A 109 -1.57 1.35 10.97
N ILE A 110 -1.65 2.66 11.26
CA ILE A 110 -2.65 3.21 12.19
C ILE A 110 -4.07 2.89 11.70
N LEU A 111 -4.35 3.13 10.42
CA LEU A 111 -5.67 2.90 9.84
C LEU A 111 -6.04 1.40 9.85
N VAL A 112 -5.11 0.51 9.55
CA VAL A 112 -5.38 -0.94 9.60
C VAL A 112 -5.79 -1.37 11.01
N HIS A 113 -5.09 -0.89 12.05
CA HIS A 113 -5.46 -1.18 13.45
C HIS A 113 -6.83 -0.64 13.85
N ILE A 114 -7.21 0.53 13.34
CA ILE A 114 -8.49 1.17 13.69
C ILE A 114 -9.66 0.53 12.94
N TRP A 115 -9.48 0.23 11.65
CA TRP A 115 -10.60 -0.07 10.74
C TRP A 115 -10.72 -1.54 10.35
N ILE A 116 -9.59 -2.26 10.22
CA ILE A 116 -9.55 -3.63 9.70
C ILE A 116 -8.48 -4.49 10.40
N PRO A 117 -8.49 -4.60 11.75
CA PRO A 117 -7.41 -5.26 12.50
C PRO A 117 -7.29 -6.77 12.25
N SER A 118 -8.34 -7.41 11.75
CA SER A 118 -8.38 -8.83 11.34
C SER A 118 -7.83 -9.08 9.93
N SER A 119 -7.58 -8.03 9.15
CA SER A 119 -7.11 -8.17 7.77
C SER A 119 -5.64 -8.61 7.71
N PRO A 120 -5.24 -9.48 6.75
CA PRO A 120 -3.85 -9.81 6.51
C PRO A 120 -2.99 -8.59 6.11
N PHE A 121 -3.61 -7.46 5.73
CA PHE A 121 -2.90 -6.19 5.50
C PHE A 121 -2.15 -5.69 6.74
N LEU A 122 -2.50 -6.14 7.94
CA LEU A 122 -1.77 -5.79 9.16
C LEU A 122 -0.31 -6.24 9.12
N TYR A 123 -0.06 -7.49 8.73
CA TYR A 123 1.30 -8.02 8.61
C TYR A 123 2.07 -7.31 7.50
N LEU A 124 1.40 -7.00 6.40
CA LEU A 124 1.98 -6.24 5.30
C LEU A 124 2.41 -4.84 5.76
N ALA A 125 1.56 -4.14 6.52
CA ALA A 125 1.87 -2.81 7.05
C ALA A 125 3.11 -2.83 7.95
N TYR A 126 3.23 -3.81 8.86
CA TYR A 126 4.45 -3.99 9.65
C TYR A 126 5.68 -4.27 8.78
N GLY A 127 5.55 -5.12 7.76
CA GLY A 127 6.62 -5.40 6.80
C GLY A 127 7.09 -4.13 6.06
N MET A 128 6.15 -3.29 5.64
CA MET A 128 6.46 -2.01 4.98
C MET A 128 7.18 -1.03 5.91
N ILE A 129 6.80 -0.97 7.19
CA ILE A 129 7.51 -0.15 8.19
C ILE A 129 8.95 -0.63 8.36
N LEU A 130 9.17 -1.96 8.47
CA LEU A 130 10.51 -2.51 8.57
C LEU A 130 11.36 -2.14 7.35
N LEU A 131 10.82 -2.32 6.14
CA LEU A 131 11.51 -1.94 4.90
C LEU A 131 11.82 -0.44 4.85
N HIS A 132 10.89 0.41 5.26
CA HIS A 132 11.08 1.85 5.34
C HIS A 132 12.22 2.22 6.31
N LEU A 133 12.26 1.62 7.50
CA LEU A 133 13.32 1.83 8.48
C LEU A 133 14.70 1.40 7.95
N VAL A 134 14.78 0.29 7.21
CA VAL A 134 16.02 -0.13 6.54
C VAL A 134 16.46 0.93 5.51
N SER A 135 15.53 1.52 4.76
CA SER A 135 15.85 2.61 3.84
C SER A 135 16.28 3.90 4.55
N VAL A 136 15.68 4.24 5.70
CA VAL A 136 16.16 5.35 6.55
C VAL A 136 17.60 5.12 6.99
N TYR A 137 17.92 3.91 7.46
CA TYR A 137 19.29 3.53 7.80
C TYR A 137 20.24 3.62 6.59
N GLY A 138 19.77 3.19 5.41
CA GLY A 138 20.48 3.32 4.14
C GLY A 138 20.80 4.77 3.78
N HIS A 139 19.88 5.70 4.05
CA HIS A 139 20.06 7.13 3.83
C HIS A 139 21.10 7.74 4.79
N ILE A 140 20.99 7.46 6.09
CA ILE A 140 21.91 8.00 7.11
C ILE A 140 23.36 7.61 6.80
N ASN A 141 23.57 6.42 6.23
CA ASN A 141 24.90 5.89 5.92
C ASN A 141 25.26 6.02 4.43
N PHE A 142 24.49 6.78 3.63
CA PHE A 142 24.56 6.74 2.16
C PHE A 142 25.95 7.00 1.58
N ASN A 143 26.69 7.95 2.16
CA ASN A 143 28.04 8.36 1.73
C ASN A 143 29.18 7.70 2.51
N LYS A 144 28.88 6.85 3.49
CA LYS A 144 29.94 6.11 4.17
C LYS A 144 30.51 5.10 3.18
N LYS A 145 31.79 5.31 2.82
CA LYS A 145 32.58 4.27 2.15
C LYS A 145 32.69 3.11 3.14
N THR A 146 32.21 1.94 2.74
CA THR A 146 32.66 0.67 3.32
C THR A 146 34.15 0.53 3.06
#